data_AF-A0A4U5WKH0-F1
#
_entry.id   AF-A0A4U5WKH0-F1
#
_cell.length_a   1.000
_cell.length_b   1.000
_cell.length_c   1.000
_cell.angle_alpha   90.00
_cell.angle_beta   90.00
_cell.angle_gamma   90.00
#
_symmetry.space_group_name_H-M   'P 1'
#
loop_
_entity.id
_entity.type
_entity.pdbx_description
1 polymer ?
#
loop_
_entity_poly.entity_id
_entity_poly.type
_entity_poly.pdbx_seq_one_letter_code
_entity_poly.pdbx_strand_id
1 'polypeptide(L)'
;MIRLVTAGRMARLEQEADQARDRARDVQAQADAAWGRHVRELYAVTDRAERAEATTSEVGALLAGAVAELSAAQQELLLKDIELRRQREELQRGRVEGGMLAVLMHYGEPHTVYACREDAFADTAAHGVPAGTPWVPSDGRPASASKWCVAAFIYDAGCKGFRRAVMPAPEPVEGAA
;
A
#
# COMPACT_ATOMS: atom_id res chain seq x y z
N MET A 1 -28.14 28.73 103.46
CA MET A 1 -27.22 27.67 103.00
C MET A 1 -27.68 27.01 101.69
N ILE A 2 -28.94 26.58 101.57
CA ILE A 2 -29.47 25.92 100.35
C ILE A 2 -29.33 26.76 99.07
N ARG A 3 -29.63 28.07 99.09
CA ARG A 3 -29.56 28.95 97.90
C ARG A 3 -28.16 29.15 97.30
N LEU A 4 -27.11 29.10 98.12
CA LEU A 4 -25.72 29.25 97.65
C LEU A 4 -25.22 27.98 96.93
N VAL A 5 -25.64 26.80 97.41
CA VAL A 5 -25.31 25.50 96.80
C VAL A 5 -25.98 25.35 95.43
N THR A 6 -27.21 25.83 95.26
CA THR A 6 -27.89 25.82 93.96
C THR A 6 -27.27 26.79 92.95
N ALA A 7 -26.89 27.99 93.37
CA ALA A 7 -26.25 28.97 92.49
C ALA A 7 -24.89 28.49 91.96
N GLY A 8 -24.04 27.93 92.84
CA GLY A 8 -22.75 27.37 92.43
C GLY A 8 -22.87 26.17 91.49
N ARG A 9 -23.90 25.33 91.68
CA ARG A 9 -24.17 24.18 90.80
C ARG A 9 -24.68 24.60 89.41
N MET A 10 -25.52 25.63 89.33
CA MET A 10 -26.00 26.19 88.05
C MET A 10 -24.84 26.80 87.25
N ALA A 11 -24.00 27.62 87.90
CA ALA A 11 -22.84 28.22 87.24
C ALA A 11 -21.87 27.17 86.68
N ARG A 12 -21.67 26.05 87.40
CA ARG A 12 -20.84 24.94 86.93
C ARG A 12 -21.44 24.22 85.73
N LEU A 13 -22.75 23.99 85.72
CA LEU A 13 -23.44 23.37 84.58
C LEU A 13 -23.42 24.28 83.34
N GLU A 14 -23.56 25.58 83.51
CA GLU A 14 -23.41 26.56 82.43
C GLU A 14 -21.99 26.51 81.84
N GLN A 15 -20.97 26.51 82.70
CA GLN A 15 -19.58 26.40 82.26
C GLN A 15 -19.30 25.07 81.53
N GLU A 16 -19.82 23.95 82.02
CA GLU A 16 -19.69 22.64 81.38
C GLU A 16 -20.42 22.60 80.02
N ALA A 17 -21.58 23.25 79.92
CA ALA A 17 -22.33 23.37 78.67
C ALA A 17 -21.59 24.23 77.64
N ASP A 18 -20.99 25.35 78.06
CA ASP A 18 -20.20 26.20 77.16
C ASP A 18 -18.94 25.48 76.68
N GLN A 19 -18.22 24.79 77.57
CA GLN A 19 -17.10 23.93 77.18
C GLN A 19 -17.51 22.78 76.25
N ALA A 20 -18.73 22.24 76.40
CA ALA A 20 -19.22 21.20 75.50
C ALA A 20 -19.55 21.78 74.11
N ARG A 21 -20.12 22.98 74.05
CA ARG A 21 -20.40 23.69 72.79
C ARG A 21 -19.12 24.05 72.04
N ASP A 22 -18.12 24.56 72.74
CA ASP A 22 -16.85 24.92 72.10
C ASP A 22 -16.12 23.68 71.58
N ARG A 23 -16.08 22.59 72.37
CA ARG A 23 -15.56 21.30 71.89
C ARG A 23 -16.32 20.78 70.67
N ALA A 24 -17.64 20.90 70.64
CA ALA A 24 -18.43 20.48 69.48
C ALA A 24 -18.10 21.30 68.24
N ARG A 25 -17.90 22.61 68.37
CA ARG A 25 -17.47 23.49 67.28
C ARG A 25 -16.07 23.13 66.78
N ASP A 26 -15.13 22.88 67.68
CA ASP A 26 -13.76 22.50 67.31
C ASP A 26 -13.73 21.16 66.58
N VAL A 27 -14.47 20.17 67.06
CA VAL A 27 -14.59 18.86 66.41
C VAL A 27 -15.24 19.00 65.04
N GLN A 28 -16.30 19.81 64.91
CA GLN A 28 -16.94 20.06 63.62
C GLN A 28 -15.97 20.74 62.64
N ALA A 29 -15.24 21.77 63.09
CA ALA A 29 -14.25 22.45 62.25
C ALA A 29 -13.12 21.52 61.79
N GLN A 30 -12.65 20.63 62.67
CA GLN A 30 -11.65 19.62 62.31
C GLN A 30 -12.19 18.59 61.32
N ALA A 31 -13.43 18.14 61.51
CA ALA A 31 -14.11 17.23 60.61
C ALA A 31 -14.31 17.85 59.22
N ASP A 32 -14.79 19.10 59.15
CA ASP A 32 -14.97 19.82 57.90
C ASP A 32 -13.63 20.04 57.18
N ALA A 33 -12.56 20.35 57.92
CA ALA A 33 -11.23 20.48 57.36
C ALA A 33 -10.67 19.15 56.84
N ALA A 34 -10.89 18.04 57.56
CA ALA A 34 -10.50 16.71 57.13
C ALA A 34 -11.28 16.26 55.89
N TRP A 35 -12.59 16.49 55.89
CA TRP A 35 -13.46 16.23 54.75
C TRP A 35 -13.03 17.04 53.52
N GLY A 36 -12.77 18.34 53.69
CA GLY A 36 -12.29 19.20 52.61
C GLY A 36 -10.94 18.76 52.03
N ARG A 37 -10.03 18.21 52.85
CA ARG A 37 -8.79 17.59 52.35
C ARG A 37 -9.08 16.33 51.56
N HIS A 38 -9.91 15.44 52.10
CA HIS A 38 -10.26 14.18 51.47
C HIS A 38 -10.93 14.38 50.11
N VAL A 39 -11.87 15.33 50.00
CA VAL A 39 -12.53 15.66 48.74
C VAL A 39 -11.52 16.15 47.69
N ARG A 40 -10.59 17.02 48.07
CA ARG A 40 -9.53 17.49 47.15
C ARG A 40 -8.59 16.36 46.71
N GLU A 41 -8.22 15.48 47.62
CA GLU A 41 -7.39 14.32 47.31
C GLU A 41 -8.10 13.36 46.35
N LEU A 42 -9.39 13.09 46.58
CA LEU A 42 -10.22 12.26 45.71
C LEU A 42 -10.27 12.84 44.29
N TYR A 43 -10.56 14.14 44.16
CA TYR A 43 -10.55 14.80 42.85
C TYR A 43 -9.18 14.71 42.16
N ALA A 44 -8.09 14.92 42.91
CA ALA A 44 -6.74 14.84 42.35
C ALA A 44 -6.35 13.41 41.91
N VAL A 45 -6.90 12.38 42.56
CA VAL A 45 -6.71 10.98 42.15
C VAL A 45 -7.56 10.67 40.91
N THR A 46 -8.83 11.06 40.91
CA THR A 46 -9.75 10.83 39.79
C THR A 46 -9.24 11.52 38.52
N ASP A 47 -8.86 12.79 38.60
CA ASP A 47 -8.30 13.53 37.45
C ASP A 47 -7.02 12.88 36.90
N ARG A 48 -6.16 12.34 37.78
CA ARG A 48 -4.98 11.56 37.34
C ARG A 48 -5.36 10.26 36.65
N ALA A 49 -6.38 9.56 37.14
CA ALA A 49 -6.87 8.32 36.54
C ALA A 49 -7.47 8.58 35.15
N GLU A 50 -8.35 9.59 35.04
CA GLU A 50 -8.96 9.99 33.77
C GLU A 50 -7.91 10.37 32.72
N ARG A 51 -6.90 11.16 33.10
CA ARG A 51 -5.79 11.52 32.19
C ARG A 51 -4.96 10.30 31.77
N ALA A 52 -4.74 9.34 32.67
CA ALA A 52 -4.03 8.11 32.35
C ALA A 52 -4.83 7.22 31.39
N GLU A 53 -6.14 7.12 31.57
CA GLU A 53 -7.05 6.38 30.67
C GLU A 53 -7.11 7.02 29.29
N ALA A 54 -7.21 8.35 29.21
CA ALA A 54 -7.16 9.09 27.95
C ALA A 54 -5.84 8.83 27.21
N THR A 55 -4.71 8.95 27.91
CA THR A 55 -3.38 8.68 27.32
C THR A 55 -3.26 7.23 26.83
N THR A 56 -3.76 6.26 27.61
CA THR A 56 -3.74 4.85 27.23
C THR A 56 -4.58 4.62 25.96
N SER A 57 -5.71 5.29 25.85
CA SER A 57 -6.59 5.19 24.68
C SER A 57 -5.94 5.78 23.43
N GLU A 58 -5.29 6.95 23.56
CA GLU A 58 -4.53 7.58 22.47
C GLU A 58 -3.38 6.70 21.99
N VAL A 59 -2.58 6.16 22.92
CA VAL A 59 -1.48 5.24 22.60
C VAL A 59 -2.01 3.97 21.94
N GLY A 60 -3.14 3.43 22.43
CA GLY A 60 -3.80 2.28 21.83
C GLY A 60 -4.21 2.54 20.37
N ALA A 61 -4.77 3.71 20.09
CA ALA A 61 -5.15 4.11 18.73
C ALA A 61 -3.92 4.25 17.81
N LEU A 62 -2.84 4.88 18.29
CA LEU A 62 -1.59 5.01 17.53
C LEU A 62 -0.97 3.64 17.22
N LEU A 63 -0.93 2.74 18.20
CA LEU A 63 -0.41 1.39 18.01
C LEU A 63 -1.24 0.60 16.99
N ALA A 64 -2.57 0.67 17.10
CA ALA A 64 -3.47 0.01 16.15
C ALA A 64 -3.26 0.53 14.71
N GLY A 65 -3.10 1.85 14.55
CA GLY A 65 -2.76 2.46 13.26
C GLY A 65 -1.42 1.96 12.71
N ALA A 66 -0.37 1.98 13.52
CA ALA A 66 0.96 1.53 13.12
C ALA A 66 0.98 0.05 12.72
N VAL A 67 0.25 -0.81 13.43
CA VAL A 67 0.13 -2.24 13.08
C VAL A 67 -0.63 -2.42 11.76
N ALA A 68 -1.69 -1.65 11.52
CA ALA A 68 -2.43 -1.70 10.26
C ALA A 68 -1.55 -1.26 9.07
N GLU A 69 -0.81 -0.15 9.22
CA GLU A 69 0.13 0.33 8.20
C GLU A 69 1.25 -0.69 7.92
N LEU A 70 1.84 -1.27 8.97
CA LEU A 70 2.87 -2.30 8.83
C LEU A 70 2.33 -3.53 8.09
N SER A 71 1.12 -3.98 8.44
CA SER A 71 0.48 -5.10 7.76
C SER A 71 0.23 -4.80 6.29
N ALA A 72 -0.25 -3.60 5.95
CA ALA A 72 -0.47 -3.19 4.57
C ALA A 72 0.85 -3.15 3.78
N ALA A 73 1.91 -2.57 4.35
CA ALA A 73 3.23 -2.52 3.72
C ALA A 73 3.83 -3.92 3.51
N GLN A 74 3.65 -4.83 4.47
CA GLN A 74 4.07 -6.22 4.34
C GLN A 74 3.33 -6.95 3.22
N GLN A 75 2.01 -6.75 3.09
CA GLN A 75 1.22 -7.32 2.00
C GLN A 75 1.67 -6.79 0.64
N GLU A 76 1.91 -5.48 0.53
CA GLU A 76 2.44 -4.87 -0.70
C GLU A 76 3.80 -5.45 -1.08
N LEU A 77 4.69 -5.64 -0.10
CA LEU A 77 6.01 -6.22 -0.31
C LEU A 77 5.91 -7.67 -0.81
N LEU A 78 5.01 -8.48 -0.24
CA LEU A 78 4.76 -9.84 -0.70
C LEU A 78 4.27 -9.87 -2.16
N LEU A 79 3.32 -9.00 -2.51
CA LEU A 79 2.82 -8.89 -3.89
C LEU A 79 3.94 -8.49 -4.85
N LYS A 80 4.77 -7.51 -4.46
CA LYS A 80 5.92 -7.08 -5.24
C LYS A 80 6.96 -8.20 -5.41
N ASP A 81 7.21 -9.01 -4.38
CA ASP A 81 8.16 -10.11 -4.47
C ASP A 81 7.67 -11.22 -5.40
N ILE A 82 6.37 -11.54 -5.37
CA ILE A 82 5.74 -12.48 -6.31
C ILE A 82 5.89 -11.97 -7.75
N GLU A 83 5.61 -10.70 -7.99
CA GLU A 83 5.74 -10.09 -9.31
C GLU A 83 7.19 -10.06 -9.80
N LEU A 84 8.14 -9.73 -8.91
CA LEU A 84 9.57 -9.80 -9.24
C LEU A 84 10.02 -11.22 -9.59
N ARG A 85 9.52 -12.25 -8.90
CA ARG A 85 9.79 -13.65 -9.25
C ARG A 85 9.24 -13.99 -10.63
N ARG A 86 7.99 -13.62 -10.92
CA ARG A 86 7.37 -13.82 -12.25
C ARG A 86 8.18 -13.15 -13.36
N GLN A 87 8.55 -11.89 -13.17
CA GLN A 87 9.37 -11.14 -14.15
C GLN A 87 10.75 -11.76 -14.32
N ARG A 88 11.39 -12.22 -13.24
CA ARG A 88 12.67 -12.93 -13.32
C ARG A 88 12.55 -14.24 -14.08
N GLU A 89 11.49 -15.01 -13.88
CA GLU A 89 11.23 -16.23 -14.64
C GLU A 89 11.03 -15.93 -16.12
N GLU A 90 10.28 -14.88 -16.46
CA GLU A 90 10.08 -14.44 -17.84
C GLU A 90 11.39 -14.03 -18.51
N LEU A 91 12.25 -13.29 -17.80
CA LEU A 91 13.57 -12.93 -18.29
C LEU A 91 14.51 -14.14 -18.41
N GLN A 92 14.45 -15.08 -17.45
CA GLN A 92 15.27 -16.30 -17.45
C GLN A 92 14.90 -17.29 -18.53
N ARG A 93 13.63 -17.37 -18.95
CA ARG A 93 13.23 -18.17 -20.12
C ARG A 93 13.99 -17.76 -21.37
N GLY A 94 14.54 -16.54 -21.40
CA GLY A 94 15.44 -16.08 -22.45
C GLY A 94 14.75 -16.03 -23.81
N ARG A 95 15.54 -15.89 -24.88
CA ARG A 95 15.01 -16.03 -26.24
C ARG A 95 14.83 -17.52 -26.53
N VAL A 96 13.59 -17.91 -26.78
CA VAL A 96 13.25 -19.29 -27.15
C VAL A 96 13.80 -19.56 -28.56
N GLU A 97 14.52 -20.66 -28.74
CA GLU A 97 14.97 -21.12 -30.05
C GLU A 97 13.76 -21.31 -30.97
N GLY A 98 13.78 -20.73 -32.17
CA GLY A 98 12.60 -20.66 -33.03
C GLY A 98 11.71 -19.43 -32.81
N GLY A 99 11.97 -18.60 -31.79
CA GLY A 99 11.26 -17.35 -31.55
C GLY A 99 11.40 -16.39 -32.74
N MET A 100 10.27 -15.94 -33.27
CA MET A 100 10.23 -15.08 -34.45
C MET A 100 10.19 -13.59 -34.07
N LEU A 101 10.85 -12.77 -34.86
CA LEU A 101 10.67 -11.32 -34.91
C LEU A 101 10.35 -10.91 -36.35
N ALA A 102 9.56 -9.86 -36.50
CA ALA A 102 9.26 -9.26 -37.79
C ALA A 102 9.96 -7.91 -37.90
N VAL A 103 10.68 -7.66 -38.99
CA VAL A 103 11.30 -6.37 -39.28
C VAL A 103 10.55 -5.75 -40.43
N LEU A 104 9.94 -4.59 -40.19
CA LEU A 104 9.39 -3.76 -41.25
C LEU A 104 10.53 -3.03 -41.94
N MET A 105 10.58 -3.12 -43.26
CA MET A 105 11.59 -2.49 -44.09
C MET A 105 10.94 -1.49 -45.05
N HIS A 106 11.59 -0.34 -45.22
CA HIS A 106 11.22 0.68 -46.21
C HIS A 106 12.33 0.77 -47.26
N TYR A 107 12.03 0.44 -48.52
CA TYR A 107 13.03 0.32 -49.59
C TYR A 107 14.27 -0.49 -49.19
N GLY A 108 14.07 -1.63 -48.51
CA GLY A 108 15.15 -2.53 -48.08
C GLY A 108 15.94 -2.09 -46.84
N GLU A 109 15.69 -0.90 -46.31
CA GLU A 109 16.28 -0.45 -45.05
C GLU A 109 15.39 -0.83 -43.86
N PRO A 110 15.96 -1.37 -42.76
CA PRO A 110 15.20 -1.64 -41.54
C PRO A 110 14.57 -0.36 -40.98
N HIS A 111 13.27 -0.39 -40.76
CA HIS A 111 12.53 0.73 -40.17
C HIS A 111 12.22 0.49 -38.70
N THR A 112 11.51 -0.62 -38.40
CA THR A 112 11.06 -0.97 -37.04
C THR A 112 11.05 -2.48 -36.84
N VAL A 113 11.28 -2.95 -35.61
CA VAL A 113 11.26 -4.37 -35.22
C VAL A 113 10.05 -4.65 -34.33
N TYR A 114 9.34 -5.72 -34.62
CA TYR A 114 8.12 -6.15 -33.93
C TYR A 114 8.25 -7.58 -33.43
N ALA A 115 7.49 -7.90 -32.38
CA ALA A 115 7.43 -9.23 -31.80
C ALA A 115 6.76 -10.25 -32.75
N CYS A 116 5.81 -9.80 -33.59
CA CYS A 116 5.13 -10.66 -34.57
C CYS A 116 4.88 -9.92 -35.89
N ARG A 117 4.48 -10.69 -36.92
CA ARG A 117 4.23 -10.18 -38.28
C ARG A 117 2.96 -9.33 -38.33
N GLU A 118 1.98 -9.67 -37.52
CA GLU A 118 0.67 -9.03 -37.44
C GLU A 118 0.82 -7.59 -36.94
N ASP A 119 1.65 -7.36 -35.91
CA ASP A 119 1.96 -6.02 -35.40
C ASP A 119 2.70 -5.17 -36.44
N ALA A 120 3.66 -5.76 -37.15
CA ALA A 120 4.36 -5.10 -38.23
C ALA A 120 3.42 -4.67 -39.37
N PHE A 121 2.41 -5.51 -39.68
CA PHE A 121 1.39 -5.18 -40.66
C PHE A 121 0.41 -4.13 -40.17
N ALA A 122 -0.02 -4.19 -38.91
CA ALA A 122 -0.90 -3.20 -38.32
C ALA A 122 -0.26 -1.80 -38.36
N ASP A 123 1.04 -1.69 -38.06
CA ASP A 123 1.74 -0.41 -38.07
C ASP A 123 1.87 0.22 -39.46
N THR A 124 1.88 -0.58 -40.53
CA THR A 124 1.99 -0.04 -41.91
C THR A 124 0.78 0.81 -42.33
N ALA A 125 -0.37 0.63 -41.68
CA ALA A 125 -1.52 1.51 -41.85
C ALA A 125 -1.21 2.94 -41.38
N ALA A 126 -0.37 3.11 -40.36
CA ALA A 126 0.10 4.41 -39.88
C ALA A 126 1.09 5.08 -40.88
N HIS A 127 1.69 4.29 -41.77
CA HIS A 127 2.66 4.75 -42.78
C HIS A 127 2.05 4.92 -44.19
N GLY A 128 0.71 4.98 -44.26
CA GLY A 128 -0.02 5.29 -45.49
C GLY A 128 -0.09 4.16 -46.51
N VAL A 129 0.07 2.90 -46.08
CA VAL A 129 -0.16 1.71 -46.92
C VAL A 129 -1.67 1.43 -46.97
N PRO A 130 -2.30 1.34 -48.16
CA PRO A 130 -3.72 1.03 -48.27
C PRO A 130 -4.06 -0.33 -47.66
N ALA A 131 -5.15 -0.39 -46.89
CA ALA A 131 -5.69 -1.64 -46.36
C ALA A 131 -6.01 -2.59 -47.53
N GLY A 132 -5.53 -3.84 -47.43
CA GLY A 132 -5.70 -4.84 -48.50
C GLY A 132 -4.58 -4.90 -49.54
N THR A 133 -3.49 -4.14 -49.39
CA THR A 133 -2.29 -4.29 -50.23
C THR A 133 -1.71 -5.71 -50.06
N PRO A 134 -1.56 -6.50 -51.13
CA PRO A 134 -1.02 -7.85 -51.03
C PRO A 134 0.46 -7.80 -50.63
N TRP A 135 0.77 -8.37 -49.47
CA TRP A 135 2.14 -8.48 -48.97
C TRP A 135 2.89 -9.57 -49.73
N VAL A 136 3.79 -9.15 -50.62
CA VAL A 136 4.74 -10.05 -51.26
C VAL A 136 5.83 -10.38 -50.24
N PRO A 137 6.25 -11.65 -50.10
CA PRO A 137 7.44 -11.97 -49.33
C PRO A 137 8.64 -11.15 -49.82
N SER A 138 9.64 -10.94 -48.98
CA SER A 138 10.89 -10.28 -49.40
C SER A 138 11.79 -11.28 -50.17
N ASP A 139 11.23 -12.16 -50.98
CA ASP A 139 11.87 -13.30 -51.65
C ASP A 139 12.73 -12.86 -52.86
N GLY A 140 13.75 -12.05 -52.58
CA GLY A 140 14.85 -11.76 -53.51
C GLY A 140 14.61 -10.64 -54.52
N ARG A 141 13.48 -9.91 -54.42
CA ARG A 141 13.25 -8.72 -55.26
C ARG A 141 14.20 -7.57 -54.88
N PRO A 142 14.62 -6.72 -55.84
CA PRO A 142 15.42 -5.53 -55.54
C PRO A 142 14.70 -4.62 -54.55
N ALA A 143 15.44 -4.01 -53.62
CA ALA A 143 14.90 -3.08 -52.62
C ALA A 143 14.09 -1.92 -53.22
N SER A 144 14.43 -1.51 -54.45
CA SER A 144 13.70 -0.50 -55.23
C SER A 144 12.32 -0.95 -55.72
N ALA A 145 12.06 -2.26 -55.78
CA ALA A 145 10.82 -2.84 -56.29
C ALA A 145 9.74 -3.01 -55.21
N SER A 146 10.04 -2.68 -53.94
CA SER A 146 9.09 -2.82 -52.83
C SER A 146 9.29 -1.70 -51.82
N LYS A 147 8.36 -0.73 -51.83
CA LYS A 147 8.38 0.42 -50.90
C LYS A 147 8.30 -0.04 -49.44
N TRP A 148 7.43 -1.01 -49.13
CA TRP A 148 7.28 -1.61 -47.81
C TRP A 148 7.31 -3.12 -47.92
N CYS A 149 8.07 -3.79 -47.05
CA CYS A 149 8.05 -5.24 -46.91
C CYS A 149 8.38 -5.67 -45.49
N VAL A 150 7.94 -6.87 -45.11
CA VAL A 150 8.21 -7.45 -43.79
C VAL A 150 9.12 -8.66 -43.96
N ALA A 151 10.25 -8.66 -43.26
CA ALA A 151 11.15 -9.79 -43.17
C ALA A 151 11.00 -10.48 -41.82
N ALA A 152 10.81 -11.81 -41.86
CA ALA A 152 10.80 -12.62 -40.65
C ALA A 152 12.22 -13.04 -40.28
N PHE A 153 12.52 -13.02 -38.99
CA PHE A 153 13.79 -13.48 -38.41
C PHE A 153 13.50 -14.47 -37.30
N ILE A 154 14.31 -15.52 -37.18
CA ILE A 154 14.19 -16.57 -36.17
C ILE A 154 15.42 -16.52 -35.27
N TYR A 155 15.23 -16.58 -33.96
CA TYR A 155 16.32 -16.73 -33.01
C TYR A 155 16.98 -18.10 -33.21
N ASP A 156 18.29 -18.06 -33.49
CA ASP A 156 19.15 -19.21 -33.69
C ASP A 156 20.26 -19.15 -32.63
N ALA A 157 20.23 -20.11 -31.69
CA ALA A 157 21.17 -20.14 -30.59
C ALA A 157 22.61 -20.39 -31.09
N GLY A 158 22.76 -21.14 -32.19
CA GLY A 158 24.05 -21.42 -32.83
C GLY A 158 24.72 -20.16 -33.39
N CYS A 159 23.94 -19.17 -33.82
CA CYS A 159 24.44 -17.88 -34.29
C CYS A 159 24.47 -16.80 -33.19
N LYS A 160 24.07 -17.12 -31.95
CA LYS A 160 23.91 -16.17 -30.83
C LYS A 160 23.06 -14.95 -31.21
N GLY A 161 22.08 -15.11 -32.09
CA GLY A 161 21.41 -14.00 -32.75
C GLY A 161 20.18 -14.42 -33.54
N PHE A 162 19.68 -13.49 -34.33
CA PHE A 162 18.55 -13.74 -35.21
C PHE A 162 19.02 -13.95 -36.64
N ARG A 163 18.58 -15.02 -37.28
CA ARG A 163 18.80 -15.24 -38.72
C ARG A 163 17.52 -15.00 -39.49
N ARG A 164 17.64 -14.50 -40.72
CA ARG A 164 16.49 -14.28 -41.58
C ARG A 164 15.82 -15.62 -41.90
N ALA A 165 14.51 -15.70 -41.68
CA ALA A 165 13.71 -16.83 -42.10
C ALA A 165 13.45 -16.72 -43.61
N VAL A 166 13.95 -17.69 -44.37
CA VAL A 166 13.59 -17.84 -45.79
C VAL A 166 12.41 -18.81 -45.82
N MET A 167 11.21 -18.31 -46.07
CA MET A 167 10.04 -19.17 -46.27
C MET A 167 10.12 -19.77 -47.68
N PRO A 168 10.07 -21.10 -47.85
CA PRO A 168 9.96 -21.70 -49.17
C PRO A 168 8.65 -21.23 -49.83
N ALA A 169 8.71 -20.93 -51.13
CA ALA A 169 7.52 -20.62 -51.90
C ALA A 169 6.54 -21.81 -51.83
N PRO A 170 5.22 -21.57 -51.69
CA PRO A 170 4.25 -22.65 -51.73
C PRO A 170 4.36 -23.37 -53.08
N GLU A 171 4.53 -24.70 -53.06
CA GLU A 171 4.51 -25.50 -54.28
C GLU A 171 3.14 -25.33 -54.95
N PRO A 172 3.09 -25.11 -56.28
CA PRO A 172 1.82 -25.09 -56.99
C PRO A 172 1.20 -26.47 -56.85
N VAL A 173 -0.01 -26.51 -56.29
CA VAL A 173 -0.83 -27.72 -56.28
C VAL A 173 -1.27 -27.97 -57.73
N GLU A 174 -0.47 -28.73 -58.47
CA GLU A 174 -0.87 -29.25 -59.78
C GLU A 174 -2.00 -30.26 -59.57
N GLY A 175 -3.21 -29.92 -60.01
CA GLY A 175 -4.29 -30.90 -60.10
C GLY A 175 -5.69 -30.34 -59.94
N ALA A 176 -6.20 -29.68 -60.98
CA ALA A 176 -7.63 -29.69 -61.30
C ALA A 176 -7.79 -29.48 -62.81
N ALA A 177 -7.96 -30.58 -63.54
CA ALA A 177 -8.52 -30.64 -64.88
C ALA A 177 -9.71 -31.61 -64.84
#